data_AF-A0A3C0YX72-F1
#
_entry.id   AF-A0A3C0YX72-F1
#
_cell.length_a   1.000
_cell.length_b   1.000
_cell.length_c   1.000
_cell.angle_alpha   90.00
_cell.angle_beta   90.00
_cell.angle_gamma   90.00
#
_symmetry.space_group_name_H-M   'P 1'
#
loop_
_entity.id
_entity.type
_entity.pdbx_description
1 polymer ?
#
loop_
_entity_poly.entity_id
_entity_poly.type
_entity_poly.pdbx_seq_one_letter_code
_entity_poly.pdbx_strand_id
1 'polypeptide(L)'
;MRSLPLIALAALYSISCVGSDDSGPVASILTPTATANVQHRSQTAVRASSTPPAASAPPIASPPAAPTSVPRPLPDSFGVEQVYTEISFTRMVALAFADDGSNRAFLVLQPGRIMEFDASDEASEAREFLDIRDRVDDRGNEEGLLGLALDPAFQSNGHFYVYYTASDPRRGVLPRFTAMPGGAGAEAGSESVVLEVAQPYQNHNGGQVLFGPDGYLYLGLGDGGSRGDPRGNGQDPSTLLGTILRLDVHDPDSPGAYSIPSDNPFVERSSARGEVWAYGLRNPWRFSFDRLNRDLWAADVGQNRLEEIDIIQPGRNYGWSVMEGGDCHPRPREQCDKIGLELPVGEYGRDDGCSITGGYVYRGARLPELYGSYIYGDFCSGKIWALQLDAKVAATQIELVDTDLDISSFVEDPAGELYILSFDRKIYRLVR
;
A
#
# COMPACT_ATOMS: atom_id res chain seq x y z
N MET A 1 18.96 39.22 30.44
CA MET A 1 17.57 38.78 30.64
C MET A 1 16.86 38.77 29.31
N ARG A 2 16.72 37.60 28.69
CA ARG A 2 15.67 37.21 27.74
C ARG A 2 15.84 35.71 27.50
N SER A 3 14.73 35.02 27.68
CA SER A 3 14.57 33.59 27.95
C SER A 3 14.46 32.79 26.65
N LEU A 4 15.14 31.63 26.57
CA LEU A 4 14.84 30.58 25.59
C LEU A 4 13.73 29.67 26.13
N PRO A 5 12.82 29.15 25.29
CA PRO A 5 11.84 28.16 25.71
C PRO A 5 12.44 26.74 25.68
N LEU A 6 12.07 25.95 26.69
CA LEU A 6 12.35 24.52 26.86
C LEU A 6 11.68 23.71 25.74
N ILE A 7 12.45 22.85 25.07
CA ILE A 7 11.95 21.71 24.30
C ILE A 7 11.85 20.52 25.27
N ALA A 8 10.67 19.94 25.37
CA ALA A 8 10.39 18.78 26.20
C ALA A 8 10.96 17.52 25.53
N LEU A 9 11.96 16.91 26.17
CA LEU A 9 12.53 15.62 25.83
C LEU A 9 11.62 14.53 26.43
N ALA A 10 10.90 13.76 25.60
CA ALA A 10 10.16 12.60 26.07
C ALA A 10 11.12 11.42 26.27
N ALA A 11 11.22 10.95 27.51
CA ALA A 11 12.11 9.88 27.94
C ALA A 11 11.56 8.49 27.55
N LEU A 12 12.40 7.70 26.89
CA LEU A 12 12.24 6.26 26.69
C LEU A 12 12.30 5.55 28.05
N TYR A 13 11.17 5.03 28.51
CA TYR A 13 11.13 4.09 29.64
C TYR A 13 11.29 2.65 29.12
N SER A 14 12.42 2.06 29.48
CA SER A 14 12.67 0.62 29.43
C SER A 14 11.99 -0.04 30.62
N ILE A 15 11.04 -0.94 30.36
CA ILE A 15 10.49 -1.83 31.38
C ILE A 15 10.78 -3.27 30.97
N SER A 16 11.83 -3.81 31.59
CA SER A 16 12.06 -5.24 31.75
C SER A 16 11.06 -5.79 32.76
N CYS A 17 10.32 -6.85 32.44
CA CYS A 17 9.72 -7.72 33.45
C CYS A 17 9.77 -9.19 33.02
N VAL A 18 10.10 -9.98 34.03
CA VAL A 18 10.42 -11.41 34.06
C VAL A 18 9.14 -12.24 33.98
N GLY A 19 9.25 -13.45 33.42
CA GLY A 19 8.15 -14.34 33.12
C GLY A 19 7.46 -14.99 34.33
N SER A 20 6.37 -15.69 34.00
CA SER A 20 5.79 -16.77 34.79
C SER A 20 5.08 -17.69 33.81
N ASP A 21 5.59 -18.91 33.69
CA ASP A 21 4.92 -20.05 33.10
C ASP A 21 3.62 -20.33 33.86
N ASP A 22 2.53 -20.63 33.15
CA ASP A 22 1.59 -21.62 33.66
C ASP A 22 0.94 -22.39 32.51
N SER A 23 1.01 -23.71 32.64
CA SER A 23 0.61 -24.69 31.63
C SER A 23 -0.46 -25.59 32.24
N GLY A 24 -1.56 -25.79 31.50
CA GLY A 24 -2.65 -26.69 31.91
C GLY A 24 -3.63 -26.95 30.76
N PRO A 25 -4.29 -28.14 30.70
CA PRO A 25 -4.30 -28.93 29.47
C PRO A 25 -5.63 -28.96 28.69
N VAL A 26 -5.44 -29.22 27.38
CA VAL A 26 -6.21 -30.02 26.40
C VAL A 26 -7.63 -30.50 26.78
N ALA A 27 -8.60 -30.22 25.89
CA ALA A 27 -9.74 -31.10 25.65
C ALA A 27 -10.07 -31.20 24.14
N SER A 28 -9.88 -32.41 23.60
CA SER A 28 -10.28 -32.84 22.26
C SER A 28 -11.79 -33.06 22.19
N ILE A 29 -12.45 -32.61 21.12
CA ILE A 29 -13.77 -33.12 20.73
C ILE A 29 -13.75 -33.46 19.23
N LEU A 30 -14.14 -34.70 18.97
CA LEU A 30 -14.22 -35.38 17.68
C LEU A 30 -15.41 -34.90 16.85
N THR A 31 -15.27 -35.09 15.55
CA THR A 31 -16.17 -34.82 14.41
C THR A 31 -17.54 -35.52 14.50
N PRO A 32 -18.47 -35.17 13.59
CA PRO A 32 -18.67 -36.12 12.50
C PRO A 32 -18.80 -35.50 11.10
N THR A 33 -18.24 -36.28 10.18
CA THR A 33 -18.22 -36.22 8.73
C THR A 33 -19.62 -36.24 8.12
N ALA A 34 -19.90 -35.34 7.18
CA ALA A 34 -21.02 -35.47 6.24
C ALA A 34 -20.47 -35.65 4.82
N THR A 35 -20.53 -36.88 4.34
CA THR A 35 -20.25 -37.29 2.96
C THR A 35 -21.35 -36.78 2.02
N ALA A 36 -21.00 -35.90 1.08
CA ALA A 36 -21.87 -35.58 -0.06
C ALA A 36 -21.47 -36.43 -1.28
N ASN A 37 -22.41 -37.29 -1.70
CA ASN A 37 -22.30 -38.13 -2.89
C ASN A 37 -22.24 -37.28 -4.16
N VAL A 38 -21.18 -37.48 -4.94
CA VAL A 38 -21.11 -37.04 -6.35
C VAL A 38 -21.91 -38.03 -7.19
N GLN A 39 -23.06 -37.61 -7.72
CA GLN A 39 -23.73 -38.29 -8.82
C GLN A 39 -23.41 -37.59 -10.13
N HIS A 40 -22.61 -38.28 -10.95
CA HIS A 40 -22.48 -38.02 -12.39
C HIS A 40 -23.86 -38.12 -13.05
N ARG A 41 -24.30 -37.04 -13.71
CA ARG A 41 -25.38 -37.12 -14.70
C ARG A 41 -24.95 -36.54 -16.03
N SER A 42 -25.32 -37.28 -17.05
CA SER A 42 -24.79 -37.29 -18.41
C SER A 42 -25.07 -36.02 -19.20
N GLN A 43 -24.14 -35.73 -20.12
CA GLN A 43 -24.19 -34.69 -21.14
C GLN A 43 -25.41 -34.84 -22.05
N THR A 44 -26.11 -33.72 -22.29
CA THR A 44 -26.99 -33.53 -23.45
C THR A 44 -26.53 -32.30 -24.20
N ALA A 45 -26.25 -32.50 -25.49
CA ALA A 45 -25.78 -31.51 -26.44
C ALA A 45 -26.79 -30.36 -26.62
N VAL A 46 -26.31 -29.12 -26.52
CA VAL A 46 -27.05 -27.92 -26.93
C VAL A 46 -26.34 -27.27 -28.12
N ARG A 47 -27.18 -26.91 -29.07
CA ARG A 47 -26.94 -26.49 -30.45
C ARG A 47 -26.25 -25.11 -30.50
N ALA A 48 -25.22 -24.97 -31.33
CA ALA A 48 -24.52 -23.71 -31.54
C ALA A 48 -25.43 -22.65 -32.17
N SER A 49 -25.52 -21.48 -31.51
CA SER A 49 -26.06 -20.24 -32.07
C SER A 49 -24.89 -19.33 -32.45
N SER A 50 -24.82 -18.96 -33.74
CA SER A 50 -23.78 -18.11 -34.32
C SER A 50 -23.95 -16.63 -33.93
N THR A 51 -22.95 -16.07 -33.26
CA THR A 51 -22.82 -14.63 -32.98
C THR A 51 -22.25 -13.90 -34.21
N PRO A 52 -22.73 -12.69 -34.58
CA PRO A 52 -22.14 -11.90 -35.67
C PRO A 52 -20.73 -11.40 -35.32
N PRO A 53 -19.83 -11.18 -36.30
CA PRO A 53 -18.47 -10.72 -36.04
C PRO A 53 -18.47 -9.27 -35.54
N ALA A 54 -17.68 -9.04 -34.49
CA ALA A 54 -17.39 -7.71 -33.94
C ALA A 54 -16.70 -6.83 -35.00
N ALA A 55 -17.16 -5.58 -35.13
CA ALA A 55 -16.52 -4.57 -35.96
C ALA A 55 -15.11 -4.26 -35.42
N SER A 56 -14.11 -4.27 -36.30
CA SER A 56 -12.72 -3.98 -35.95
C SER A 56 -12.57 -2.53 -35.49
N ALA A 57 -12.07 -2.33 -34.27
CA ALA A 57 -11.60 -1.03 -33.81
C ALA A 57 -10.39 -0.57 -34.67
N PRO A 58 -10.23 0.74 -34.92
CA PRO A 58 -9.08 1.27 -35.65
C PRO A 58 -7.77 1.01 -34.87
N PRO A 59 -6.63 0.86 -35.57
CA PRO A 59 -5.36 0.58 -34.91
C PRO A 59 -4.93 1.75 -34.03
N ILE A 60 -4.68 1.45 -32.75
CA ILE A 60 -4.03 2.34 -31.79
C ILE A 60 -2.63 2.65 -32.33
N ALA A 61 -2.27 3.93 -32.38
CA ALA A 61 -0.93 4.36 -32.76
C ALA A 61 0.10 3.72 -31.82
N SER A 62 1.15 3.11 -32.40
CA SER A 62 2.24 2.53 -31.61
C SER A 62 2.84 3.58 -30.67
N PRO A 63 3.06 3.27 -29.38
CA PRO A 63 3.75 4.17 -28.47
C PRO A 63 5.18 4.43 -28.98
N PRO A 64 5.75 5.61 -28.69
CA PRO A 64 7.15 5.89 -29.01
C PRO A 64 8.05 4.84 -28.34
N ALA A 65 9.12 4.46 -29.03
CA ALA A 65 10.08 3.49 -28.51
C ALA A 65 10.62 3.97 -27.15
N ALA A 66 10.56 3.09 -26.15
CA ALA A 66 11.11 3.36 -24.83
C ALA A 66 12.61 3.68 -24.94
N PRO A 67 13.12 4.74 -24.29
CA PRO A 67 14.55 4.97 -24.22
C PRO A 67 15.22 3.79 -23.52
N THR A 68 16.28 3.25 -24.12
CA THR A 68 17.14 2.23 -23.52
C THR A 68 17.69 2.74 -22.19
N SER A 69 17.47 1.95 -21.12
CA SER A 69 17.82 2.22 -19.72
C SER A 69 19.34 2.26 -19.49
N VAL A 70 19.98 3.37 -19.85
CA VAL A 70 21.31 3.72 -19.35
C VAL A 70 21.10 4.72 -18.22
N PRO A 71 21.62 4.47 -16.99
CA PRO A 71 21.56 5.43 -15.90
C PRO A 71 22.13 6.77 -16.36
N ARG A 72 21.28 7.82 -16.36
CA ARG A 72 21.68 9.17 -16.76
C ARG A 72 22.15 9.91 -15.50
N PRO A 73 23.34 10.55 -15.52
CA PRO A 73 23.77 11.39 -14.40
C PRO A 73 22.71 12.47 -14.12
N LEU A 74 22.24 12.54 -12.87
CA LEU A 74 21.30 13.57 -12.44
C LEU A 74 22.06 14.89 -12.17
N PRO A 75 21.53 16.04 -12.60
CA PRO A 75 22.17 17.35 -12.38
C PRO A 75 22.02 17.88 -10.93
N ASP A 76 22.85 18.85 -10.56
CA ASP A 76 23.27 19.18 -9.17
C ASP A 76 22.26 19.89 -8.23
N SER A 77 20.97 20.05 -8.56
CA SER A 77 20.00 20.53 -7.55
C SER A 77 18.54 20.28 -7.92
N PHE A 78 17.83 19.58 -7.04
CA PHE A 78 16.37 19.55 -7.00
C PHE A 78 15.87 20.32 -5.77
N GLY A 79 14.60 20.72 -5.79
CA GLY A 79 13.90 21.29 -4.65
C GLY A 79 12.48 20.76 -4.55
N VAL A 80 11.74 21.25 -3.56
CA VAL A 80 10.30 21.05 -3.44
C VAL A 80 9.61 22.40 -3.45
N GLU A 81 8.47 22.47 -4.11
CA GLU A 81 7.59 23.63 -4.04
C GLU A 81 6.20 23.23 -3.58
N GLN A 82 5.56 24.13 -2.83
CA GLN A 82 4.21 23.93 -2.34
C GLN A 82 3.20 24.09 -3.49
N VAL A 83 2.22 23.21 -3.55
CA VAL A 83 1.08 23.28 -4.48
C VAL A 83 -0.23 23.19 -3.71
N TYR A 84 -1.33 23.60 -4.35
CA TYR A 84 -2.66 23.66 -3.72
C TYR A 84 -2.60 24.44 -2.39
N THR A 85 -2.29 25.74 -2.47
CA THR A 85 -1.75 26.48 -1.33
C THR A 85 -2.69 26.63 -0.14
N GLU A 86 -3.98 26.55 -0.40
CA GLU A 86 -5.06 26.60 0.58
C GLU A 86 -5.39 25.23 1.18
N ILE A 87 -4.86 24.15 0.60
CA ILE A 87 -5.01 22.79 1.12
C ILE A 87 -3.94 22.55 2.20
N SER A 88 -4.38 22.61 3.45
CA SER A 88 -3.54 22.34 4.61
C SER A 88 -4.32 21.60 5.68
N PHE A 89 -3.81 20.44 6.07
CA PHE A 89 -4.40 19.58 7.09
C PHE A 89 -3.30 18.91 7.91
N THR A 90 -3.71 18.35 9.04
CA THR A 90 -2.88 17.48 9.86
C THR A 90 -3.19 16.03 9.59
N ARG A 91 -2.18 15.18 9.76
CA ARG A 91 -2.21 13.73 9.54
C ARG A 91 -2.73 13.35 8.15
N MET A 92 -2.28 14.04 7.11
CA MET A 92 -2.50 13.62 5.72
C MET A 92 -1.72 12.33 5.47
N VAL A 93 -2.37 11.32 4.89
CA VAL A 93 -1.71 10.02 4.69
C VAL A 93 -1.85 9.46 3.28
N ALA A 94 -2.92 9.76 2.56
CA ALA A 94 -3.07 9.34 1.17
C ALA A 94 -3.81 10.41 0.36
N LEU A 95 -3.63 10.41 -0.96
CA LEU A 95 -4.36 11.26 -1.88
C LEU A 95 -4.62 10.45 -3.15
N ALA A 96 -5.81 10.61 -3.74
CA ALA A 96 -6.15 9.99 -5.01
C ALA A 96 -6.70 11.03 -5.97
N PHE A 97 -6.21 11.04 -7.21
CA PHE A 97 -6.78 11.85 -8.28
C PHE A 97 -7.79 11.03 -9.08
N ALA A 98 -8.93 11.64 -9.43
CA ALA A 98 -9.88 11.02 -10.34
C ALA A 98 -9.34 11.05 -11.77
N ASP A 99 -9.24 9.89 -12.41
CA ASP A 99 -8.89 9.77 -13.84
C ASP A 99 -10.15 9.78 -14.72
N ASP A 100 -11.03 10.76 -14.48
CA ASP A 100 -12.32 10.92 -15.17
C ASP A 100 -12.45 12.29 -15.86
N GLY A 101 -11.36 13.06 -15.90
CA GLY A 101 -11.30 14.42 -16.46
C GLY A 101 -11.93 15.50 -15.58
N SER A 102 -12.42 15.18 -14.38
CA SER A 102 -13.04 16.15 -13.46
C SER A 102 -12.04 16.99 -12.67
N ASN A 103 -10.75 16.66 -12.72
CA ASN A 103 -9.69 17.21 -11.87
C ASN A 103 -9.93 17.05 -10.36
N ARG A 104 -10.87 16.19 -9.94
CA ARG A 104 -11.13 15.99 -8.51
C ARG A 104 -9.99 15.21 -7.85
N ALA A 105 -9.66 15.61 -6.64
CA ALA A 105 -8.70 14.93 -5.80
C ALA A 105 -9.29 14.67 -4.41
N PHE A 106 -8.95 13.52 -3.82
CA PHE A 106 -9.50 13.02 -2.57
C PHE A 106 -8.37 12.77 -1.58
N LEU A 107 -8.24 13.66 -0.60
CA LEU A 107 -7.21 13.66 0.43
C LEU A 107 -7.70 12.91 1.68
N VAL A 108 -6.96 11.89 2.07
CA VAL A 108 -7.23 11.07 3.25
C VAL A 108 -6.51 11.64 4.47
N LEU A 109 -7.29 11.90 5.52
CA LEU A 109 -6.82 12.29 6.83
C LEU A 109 -6.93 11.10 7.79
N GLN A 110 -5.82 10.74 8.42
CA GLN A 110 -5.69 9.58 9.29
C GLN A 110 -6.78 9.46 10.37
N PRO A 111 -7.31 10.55 10.96
CA PRO A 111 -8.38 10.43 11.96
C PRO A 111 -9.68 9.81 11.45
N GLY A 112 -9.89 9.67 10.14
CA GLY A 112 -11.10 9.06 9.58
C GLY A 112 -11.93 9.97 8.69
N ARG A 113 -11.29 10.90 7.97
CA ARG A 113 -11.97 11.79 7.03
C ARG A 113 -11.31 11.77 5.66
N ILE A 114 -12.13 11.96 4.63
CA ILE A 114 -11.68 12.24 3.28
C ILE A 114 -12.16 13.62 2.90
N MET A 115 -11.25 14.45 2.40
CA MET A 115 -11.53 15.77 1.86
C MET A 115 -11.46 15.71 0.34
N GLU A 116 -12.36 16.39 -0.35
CA GLU A 116 -12.37 16.52 -1.82
C GLU A 116 -12.08 17.98 -2.21
N PHE A 117 -11.26 18.17 -3.24
CA PHE A 117 -10.96 19.48 -3.82
C PHE A 117 -10.71 19.38 -5.33
N ASP A 118 -10.77 20.51 -6.02
CA ASP A 118 -10.44 20.62 -7.44
C ASP A 118 -8.92 20.84 -7.62
N ALA A 119 -8.24 19.92 -8.29
CA ALA A 119 -6.80 19.94 -8.51
C ALA A 119 -6.36 20.74 -9.75
N SER A 120 -7.28 21.46 -10.42
CA SER A 120 -6.94 22.37 -11.52
C SER A 120 -6.60 23.80 -11.07
N ASP A 121 -6.97 24.17 -9.84
CA ASP A 121 -6.73 25.49 -9.26
C ASP A 121 -5.85 25.37 -8.00
N GLU A 122 -4.80 26.19 -7.94
CA GLU A 122 -3.91 26.25 -6.78
C GLU A 122 -4.59 26.86 -5.55
N ALA A 123 -5.69 27.60 -5.72
CA ALA A 123 -6.47 28.25 -4.65
C ALA A 123 -7.72 27.47 -4.21
N SER A 124 -7.85 26.19 -4.58
CA SER A 124 -9.03 25.39 -4.27
C SER A 124 -9.28 25.21 -2.78
N GLU A 125 -10.55 25.35 -2.38
CA GLU A 125 -11.03 24.96 -1.06
C GLU A 125 -11.35 23.46 -1.01
N ALA A 126 -11.00 22.81 0.09
CA ALA A 126 -11.40 21.43 0.36
C ALA A 126 -12.76 21.36 1.07
N ARG A 127 -13.62 20.46 0.61
CA ARG A 127 -14.88 20.09 1.28
C ARG A 127 -14.81 18.67 1.81
N GLU A 128 -15.58 18.37 2.86
CA GLU A 128 -15.66 17.00 3.39
C GLU A 128 -16.36 16.09 2.38
N PHE A 129 -15.71 14.98 2.04
CA PHE A 129 -16.23 13.95 1.16
C PHE A 129 -16.78 12.75 1.94
N LEU A 130 -16.05 12.31 2.98
CA LEU A 130 -16.45 11.21 3.85
C LEU A 130 -15.98 11.50 5.28
N ASP A 131 -16.82 11.22 6.28
CA ASP A 131 -16.47 11.21 7.69
C ASP A 131 -16.93 9.89 8.33
N ILE A 132 -15.96 9.12 8.82
CA ILE A 132 -16.15 7.82 9.49
C ILE A 132 -15.36 7.77 10.81
N ARG A 133 -15.10 8.93 11.42
CA ARG A 133 -14.42 9.04 12.73
C ARG A 133 -15.11 8.26 13.85
N ASP A 134 -16.39 7.93 13.69
CA ASP A 134 -17.18 7.16 14.66
C ASP A 134 -16.77 5.67 14.75
N ARG A 135 -16.06 5.14 13.75
CA ARG A 135 -15.65 3.72 13.68
C ARG A 135 -14.15 3.51 13.45
N VAL A 136 -13.40 4.56 13.14
CA VAL A 136 -11.94 4.53 13.03
C VAL A 136 -11.31 4.59 14.43
N ASP A 137 -10.43 3.63 14.72
CA ASP A 137 -9.49 3.70 15.84
C ASP A 137 -8.18 4.28 15.30
N ASP A 138 -7.74 5.42 15.85
CA ASP A 138 -6.50 6.13 15.50
C ASP A 138 -5.61 6.39 16.74
N ARG A 139 -5.83 5.61 17.81
CA ARG A 139 -5.10 5.77 19.08
C ARG A 139 -3.64 5.36 18.98
N GLY A 140 -3.33 4.35 18.16
CA GLY A 140 -1.97 4.00 17.76
C GLY A 140 -1.43 4.93 16.66
N ASN A 141 -0.11 5.13 16.62
CA ASN A 141 0.50 6.03 15.65
C ASN A 141 0.33 5.59 14.18
N GLU A 142 0.22 4.27 13.95
CA GLU A 142 0.02 3.67 12.62
C GLU A 142 -1.43 3.22 12.40
N GLU A 143 -2.30 3.41 13.40
CA GLU A 143 -3.74 3.18 13.30
C GLU A 143 -4.41 4.43 12.66
N GLY A 144 -5.59 4.24 12.07
CA GLY A 144 -6.44 5.28 11.49
C GLY A 144 -7.08 4.84 10.18
N LEU A 145 -7.49 5.82 9.38
CA LEU A 145 -7.85 5.67 7.97
C LEU A 145 -6.58 5.84 7.12
N LEU A 146 -6.12 4.77 6.46
CA LEU A 146 -4.73 4.66 5.97
C LEU A 146 -4.60 4.58 4.44
N GLY A 147 -5.68 4.21 3.75
CA GLY A 147 -5.67 4.04 2.29
C GLY A 147 -7.00 4.36 1.63
N LEU A 148 -6.91 4.69 0.34
CA LEU A 148 -8.03 5.00 -0.55
C LEU A 148 -7.72 4.51 -1.96
N ALA A 149 -8.66 3.79 -2.57
CA ALA A 149 -8.64 3.41 -3.98
C ALA A 149 -9.98 3.79 -4.62
N LEU A 150 -9.94 4.59 -5.67
CA LEU A 150 -11.10 4.80 -6.53
C LEU A 150 -11.26 3.57 -7.44
N ASP A 151 -12.49 3.08 -7.58
CA ASP A 151 -12.78 2.02 -8.55
C ASP A 151 -12.42 2.50 -9.97
N PRO A 152 -11.85 1.66 -10.86
CA PRO A 152 -11.56 2.06 -12.24
C PRO A 152 -12.81 2.57 -12.99
N ALA A 153 -14.00 2.14 -12.57
CA ALA A 153 -15.28 2.60 -13.08
C ALA A 153 -15.95 3.67 -12.19
N PHE A 154 -15.20 4.34 -11.29
CA PHE A 154 -15.69 5.32 -10.31
C PHE A 154 -16.60 6.39 -10.90
N GLN A 155 -16.30 6.88 -12.11
CA GLN A 155 -17.15 7.88 -12.78
C GLN A 155 -18.59 7.36 -13.00
N SER A 156 -18.75 6.06 -13.22
CA SER A 156 -20.02 5.42 -13.54
C SER A 156 -20.71 4.77 -12.33
N ASN A 157 -19.95 4.17 -11.40
CA ASN A 157 -20.50 3.44 -10.26
C ASN A 157 -20.37 4.19 -8.93
N GLY A 158 -19.51 5.22 -8.84
CA GLY A 158 -19.23 5.95 -7.62
C GLY A 158 -18.54 5.11 -6.53
N HIS A 159 -18.05 3.91 -6.84
CA HIS A 159 -17.46 3.02 -5.85
C HIS A 159 -16.01 3.38 -5.52
N PHE A 160 -15.68 3.35 -4.25
CA PHE A 160 -14.32 3.53 -3.78
C PHE A 160 -14.11 2.67 -2.53
N TYR A 161 -12.85 2.33 -2.29
CA TYR A 161 -12.45 1.43 -1.22
C TYR A 161 -11.50 2.18 -0.31
N VAL A 162 -11.63 1.96 0.98
CA VAL A 162 -10.73 2.51 1.98
C VAL A 162 -10.19 1.40 2.84
N TYR A 163 -9.10 1.64 3.55
CA TYR A 163 -8.66 0.76 4.63
C TYR A 163 -8.51 1.56 5.91
N TYR A 164 -9.12 1.06 6.99
CA TYR A 164 -9.02 1.68 8.30
C TYR A 164 -8.88 0.66 9.42
N THR A 165 -8.33 1.07 10.56
CA THR A 165 -8.31 0.25 11.78
C THR A 165 -9.50 0.57 12.66
N ALA A 166 -10.09 -0.46 13.27
CA ALA A 166 -11.23 -0.36 14.19
C ALA A 166 -10.86 -0.99 15.54
N SER A 167 -11.56 -0.56 16.58
CA SER A 167 -11.46 -1.15 17.93
C SER A 167 -12.61 -2.13 18.22
N ASP A 168 -12.44 -2.93 19.27
CA ASP A 168 -13.47 -3.78 19.87
C ASP A 168 -14.22 -4.73 18.90
N PRO A 169 -13.54 -5.72 18.29
CA PRO A 169 -12.13 -6.08 18.49
C PRO A 169 -11.18 -5.29 17.57
N ARG A 170 -9.91 -5.19 17.97
CA ARG A 170 -8.86 -4.55 17.15
C ARG A 170 -8.67 -5.29 15.82
N ARG A 171 -8.89 -4.59 14.72
CA ARG A 171 -8.85 -5.16 13.35
C ARG A 171 -8.63 -4.08 12.29
N GLY A 172 -8.11 -4.48 11.15
CA GLY A 172 -8.19 -3.71 9.90
C GLY A 172 -9.47 -4.05 9.17
N VAL A 173 -10.09 -3.04 8.55
CA VAL A 173 -11.34 -3.14 7.80
C VAL A 173 -11.11 -2.53 6.42
N LEU A 174 -11.36 -3.32 5.38
CA LEU A 174 -11.43 -2.89 4.00
C LEU A 174 -12.91 -2.88 3.61
N PRO A 175 -13.60 -1.72 3.61
CA PRO A 175 -14.92 -1.62 3.00
C PRO A 175 -14.89 -0.98 1.61
N ARG A 176 -16.00 -1.17 0.90
CA ARG A 176 -16.43 -0.34 -0.22
C ARG A 176 -17.44 0.70 0.27
N PHE A 177 -17.33 1.92 -0.22
CA PHE A 177 -18.33 2.99 -0.09
C PHE A 177 -18.86 3.41 -1.46
N THR A 178 -19.96 4.15 -1.47
CA THR A 178 -20.55 4.72 -2.69
C THR A 178 -20.66 6.24 -2.57
N ALA A 179 -20.10 6.94 -3.56
CA ALA A 179 -20.23 8.38 -3.69
C ALA A 179 -21.68 8.77 -4.01
N MET A 180 -22.14 9.91 -3.50
CA MET A 180 -23.45 10.44 -3.80
C MET A 180 -23.56 10.81 -5.29
N PRO A 181 -24.76 10.67 -5.89
CA PRO A 181 -25.00 11.12 -7.27
C PRO A 181 -24.57 12.57 -7.48
N GLY A 182 -23.89 12.84 -8.59
CA GLY A 182 -23.33 14.17 -8.88
C GLY A 182 -22.07 14.53 -8.08
N GLY A 183 -21.52 13.60 -7.30
CA GLY A 183 -20.22 13.74 -6.64
C GLY A 183 -20.20 14.66 -5.42
N ALA A 184 -21.36 14.96 -4.80
CA ALA A 184 -21.45 15.86 -3.64
C ALA A 184 -21.12 15.17 -2.30
N GLY A 185 -19.99 14.43 -2.24
CA GLY A 185 -19.59 13.63 -1.07
C GLY A 185 -19.97 12.15 -1.19
N ALA A 186 -19.86 11.43 -0.09
CA ALA A 186 -20.24 10.02 0.06
C ALA A 186 -21.04 9.81 1.35
N GLU A 187 -21.98 8.87 1.33
CA GLU A 187 -22.76 8.53 2.52
C GLU A 187 -21.99 7.54 3.40
N ALA A 188 -21.67 7.90 4.64
CA ALA A 188 -21.03 6.98 5.60
C ALA A 188 -21.86 5.71 5.86
N GLY A 189 -23.18 5.76 5.66
CA GLY A 189 -24.08 4.61 5.74
C GLY A 189 -24.00 3.64 4.55
N SER A 190 -23.29 4.00 3.48
CA SER A 190 -23.12 3.14 2.29
C SER A 190 -22.04 2.07 2.44
N GLU A 191 -21.43 1.98 3.63
CA GLU A 191 -20.35 1.03 3.92
C GLU A 191 -20.79 -0.42 3.63
N SER A 192 -19.99 -1.09 2.80
CA SER A 192 -20.10 -2.52 2.53
C SER A 192 -18.74 -3.16 2.82
N VAL A 193 -18.62 -3.83 3.95
CA VAL A 193 -17.38 -4.49 4.39
C VAL A 193 -16.97 -5.57 3.38
N VAL A 194 -15.75 -5.47 2.85
CA VAL A 194 -15.15 -6.43 1.92
C VAL A 194 -14.33 -7.46 2.68
N LEU A 195 -13.43 -7.00 3.55
CA LEU A 195 -12.51 -7.85 4.30
C LEU A 195 -12.26 -7.26 5.69
N GLU A 196 -12.21 -8.11 6.71
CA GLU A 196 -11.73 -7.76 8.05
C GLU A 196 -10.57 -8.67 8.44
N VAL A 197 -9.51 -8.08 9.01
CA VAL A 197 -8.30 -8.80 9.44
C VAL A 197 -8.00 -8.43 10.88
N ALA A 198 -7.94 -9.41 11.77
CA ALA A 198 -7.58 -9.17 13.16
C ALA A 198 -6.16 -8.57 13.26
N GLN A 199 -6.00 -7.51 14.05
CA GLN A 199 -4.72 -6.81 14.21
C GLN A 199 -4.22 -7.04 15.65
N PRO A 200 -3.13 -7.81 15.86
CA PRO A 200 -2.70 -8.19 17.21
C PRO A 200 -2.09 -7.02 17.99
N TYR A 201 -1.52 -6.03 17.31
CA TYR A 201 -0.93 -4.84 17.91
C TYR A 201 -1.38 -3.56 17.19
N GLN A 202 -1.02 -2.40 17.75
CA GLN A 202 -1.42 -1.05 17.28
C GLN A 202 -0.50 -0.48 16.20
N ASN A 203 0.39 -1.32 15.66
CA ASN A 203 1.42 -0.94 14.71
C ASN A 203 1.60 -2.06 13.68
N HIS A 204 2.27 -1.72 12.59
CA HIS A 204 2.40 -2.49 11.36
C HIS A 204 1.06 -2.81 10.70
N ASN A 205 0.21 -1.78 10.60
CA ASN A 205 -1.13 -1.92 10.04
C ASN A 205 -1.14 -1.88 8.50
N GLY A 206 -0.05 -1.45 7.86
CA GLY A 206 0.04 -1.23 6.42
C GLY A 206 -1.07 -0.30 5.93
N GLY A 207 -1.82 -0.74 4.93
CA GLY A 207 -3.10 -0.13 4.57
C GLY A 207 -3.13 0.59 3.23
N GLN A 208 -2.03 0.60 2.47
CA GLN A 208 -2.10 0.98 1.06
C GLN A 208 -3.05 0.04 0.32
N VAL A 209 -4.00 0.64 -0.39
CA VAL A 209 -4.97 -0.05 -1.23
C VAL A 209 -5.00 0.63 -2.60
N LEU A 210 -4.91 -0.16 -3.67
CA LEU A 210 -5.07 0.33 -5.04
C LEU A 210 -5.50 -0.79 -5.99
N PHE A 211 -6.08 -0.39 -7.12
CA PHE A 211 -6.32 -1.30 -8.22
C PHE A 211 -5.05 -1.51 -9.03
N GLY A 212 -4.76 -2.78 -9.32
CA GLY A 212 -3.69 -3.15 -10.23
C GLY A 212 -4.08 -2.95 -11.70
N PRO A 213 -3.10 -2.98 -12.62
CA PRO A 213 -3.34 -2.88 -14.06
C PRO A 213 -4.08 -4.09 -14.65
N ASP A 214 -4.28 -5.13 -13.84
CA ASP A 214 -5.10 -6.32 -14.11
C ASP A 214 -6.55 -6.17 -13.65
N GLY A 215 -6.92 -5.06 -13.00
CA GLY A 215 -8.28 -4.75 -12.56
C GLY A 215 -8.65 -5.30 -11.19
N TYR A 216 -7.74 -5.99 -10.50
CA TYR A 216 -7.97 -6.51 -9.15
C TYR A 216 -7.56 -5.49 -8.07
N LEU A 217 -8.14 -5.63 -6.88
CA LEU A 217 -7.82 -4.78 -5.74
C LEU A 217 -6.66 -5.38 -4.95
N TYR A 218 -5.62 -4.59 -4.72
CA TYR A 218 -4.45 -4.97 -3.92
C TYR A 218 -4.48 -4.25 -2.57
N LEU A 219 -4.12 -4.97 -1.50
CA LEU A 219 -4.03 -4.44 -0.14
C LEU A 219 -2.73 -4.92 0.51
N GLY A 220 -1.92 -3.99 1.02
CA GLY A 220 -0.70 -4.29 1.76
C GLY A 220 -0.95 -4.28 3.27
N LEU A 221 -0.54 -5.34 3.96
CA LEU A 221 -0.70 -5.50 5.41
C LEU A 221 0.64 -5.88 6.04
N GLY A 222 1.02 -5.17 7.09
CA GLY A 222 2.19 -5.55 7.89
C GLY A 222 1.95 -6.84 8.69
N ASP A 223 2.99 -7.32 9.36
CA ASP A 223 3.02 -8.54 10.18
C ASP A 223 2.10 -8.48 11.42
N GLY A 224 1.39 -7.36 11.61
CA GLY A 224 0.46 -7.12 12.71
C GLY A 224 1.12 -6.54 13.95
N GLY A 225 2.43 -6.29 13.94
CA GLY A 225 3.11 -5.39 14.88
C GLY A 225 4.04 -6.06 15.87
N SER A 226 4.51 -5.24 16.81
CA SER A 226 5.55 -5.57 17.80
C SER A 226 6.94 -5.85 17.19
N ARG A 227 7.92 -6.08 18.07
CA ARG A 227 9.32 -6.30 17.69
C ARG A 227 9.57 -7.77 17.38
N GLY A 228 10.07 -8.04 16.17
CA GLY A 228 10.62 -9.33 15.74
C GLY A 228 9.54 -10.35 15.43
N ASP A 229 8.40 -9.89 14.92
CA ASP A 229 7.27 -10.72 14.49
C ASP A 229 6.94 -11.84 15.50
N PRO A 230 6.46 -11.50 16.71
CA PRO A 230 6.19 -12.50 17.74
C PRO A 230 5.05 -13.47 17.37
N ARG A 231 4.32 -13.21 16.29
CA ARG A 231 3.28 -14.08 15.75
C ARG A 231 3.77 -14.95 14.59
N GLY A 232 4.97 -14.68 14.05
CA GLY A 232 5.53 -15.40 12.91
C GLY A 232 4.74 -15.17 11.62
N ASN A 233 3.98 -14.07 11.54
CA ASN A 233 3.08 -13.79 10.42
C ASN A 233 3.84 -13.57 9.11
N GLY A 234 5.02 -12.93 9.16
CA GLY A 234 5.82 -12.65 7.97
C GLY A 234 6.21 -13.91 7.20
N GLN A 235 6.44 -15.03 7.88
CA GLN A 235 6.81 -16.31 7.25
C GLN A 235 5.64 -17.31 7.13
N ASP A 236 4.41 -16.89 7.44
CA ASP A 236 3.25 -17.77 7.45
C ASP A 236 2.20 -17.32 6.40
N PRO A 237 2.18 -17.91 5.19
CA PRO A 237 1.19 -17.56 4.18
C PRO A 237 -0.23 -18.07 4.52
N SER A 238 -0.45 -18.70 5.68
CA SER A 238 -1.79 -19.05 6.18
C SER A 238 -2.48 -17.89 6.91
N THR A 239 -1.76 -16.79 7.18
CA THR A 239 -2.33 -15.51 7.63
C THR A 239 -2.45 -14.52 6.45
N LEU A 240 -3.17 -13.43 6.69
CA LEU A 240 -3.24 -12.27 5.79
C LEU A 240 -2.26 -11.16 6.19
N LEU A 241 -1.60 -11.29 7.34
CA LEU A 241 -0.64 -10.32 7.86
C LEU A 241 0.76 -10.60 7.29
N GLY A 242 1.55 -9.55 7.07
CA GLY A 242 2.89 -9.64 6.48
C GLY A 242 2.85 -9.93 4.99
N THR A 243 1.81 -9.43 4.30
CA THR A 243 1.49 -9.80 2.91
C THR A 243 1.06 -8.62 2.07
N ILE A 244 1.13 -8.81 0.75
CA ILE A 244 0.28 -8.09 -0.20
C ILE A 244 -0.80 -9.08 -0.65
N LEU A 245 -2.05 -8.65 -0.57
CA LEU A 245 -3.23 -9.39 -1.01
C LEU A 245 -3.65 -8.96 -2.42
N ARG A 246 -4.34 -9.85 -3.14
CA ARG A 246 -4.98 -9.56 -4.44
C ARG A 246 -6.39 -10.16 -4.46
N LEU A 247 -7.40 -9.31 -4.59
CA LEU A 247 -8.82 -9.64 -4.43
C LEU A 247 -9.62 -9.25 -5.68
N ASP A 248 -10.62 -10.05 -6.03
CA ASP A 248 -11.64 -9.68 -7.00
C ASP A 248 -12.87 -9.13 -6.30
N VAL A 249 -13.15 -7.85 -6.51
CA VAL A 249 -14.28 -7.12 -5.90
C VAL A 249 -15.41 -6.85 -6.89
N HIS A 250 -15.31 -7.38 -8.12
CA HIS A 250 -16.24 -7.10 -9.21
C HIS A 250 -17.34 -8.14 -9.37
N ASP A 251 -17.24 -9.29 -8.69
CA ASP A 251 -18.26 -10.33 -8.74
C ASP A 251 -19.39 -10.04 -7.72
N PRO A 252 -20.55 -9.54 -8.17
CA PRO A 252 -21.68 -9.25 -7.27
C PRO A 252 -22.35 -10.52 -6.74
N ASP A 253 -22.07 -11.68 -7.34
CA ASP A 253 -22.68 -12.97 -7.01
C ASP A 253 -21.77 -13.86 -6.14
N SER A 254 -20.57 -13.38 -5.79
CA SER A 254 -19.67 -14.09 -4.89
C SER A 254 -20.33 -14.29 -3.51
N PRO A 255 -20.19 -15.46 -2.86
CA PRO A 255 -20.57 -15.65 -1.46
C PRO A 255 -19.63 -14.83 -0.56
N GLY A 256 -19.93 -13.54 -0.42
CA GLY A 256 -19.08 -12.55 0.23
C GLY A 256 -18.94 -11.30 -0.63
N ALA A 257 -18.32 -10.26 -0.09
CA ALA A 257 -18.13 -9.00 -0.82
C ALA A 257 -16.90 -9.01 -1.78
N TYR A 258 -16.22 -10.16 -1.92
CA TYR A 258 -15.13 -10.40 -2.87
C TYR A 258 -15.04 -11.89 -3.24
N SER A 259 -14.28 -12.21 -4.28
CA SER A 259 -13.82 -13.55 -4.65
C SER A 259 -12.28 -13.59 -4.77
N ILE A 260 -11.72 -14.80 -4.80
CA ILE A 260 -10.27 -15.01 -4.94
C ILE A 260 -9.96 -15.24 -6.42
N PRO A 261 -9.10 -14.41 -7.06
CA PRO A 261 -8.67 -14.64 -8.44
C PRO A 261 -8.09 -16.05 -8.60
N SER A 262 -8.55 -16.78 -9.63
CA SER A 262 -8.14 -18.18 -9.85
C SER A 262 -6.66 -18.36 -10.20
N ASP A 263 -5.98 -17.28 -10.58
CA ASP A 263 -4.55 -17.23 -10.88
C ASP A 263 -3.71 -16.74 -9.68
N ASN A 264 -4.31 -16.54 -8.50
CA ASN A 264 -3.53 -16.22 -7.30
C ASN A 264 -2.57 -17.38 -6.93
N PRO A 265 -1.34 -17.07 -6.49
CA PRO A 265 -0.26 -18.05 -6.37
C PRO A 265 -0.49 -19.13 -5.29
N PHE A 266 -1.40 -18.88 -4.34
CA PHE A 266 -1.68 -19.78 -3.22
C PHE A 266 -3.08 -20.42 -3.26
N VAL A 267 -3.89 -20.20 -4.31
CA VAL A 267 -5.30 -20.64 -4.36
C VAL A 267 -5.48 -22.16 -4.19
N GLU A 268 -4.56 -22.96 -4.71
CA GLU A 268 -4.59 -24.44 -4.61
C GLU A 268 -3.87 -24.98 -3.36
N ARG A 269 -3.32 -24.12 -2.51
CA ARG A 269 -2.51 -24.52 -1.35
C ARG A 269 -3.36 -24.45 -0.07
N SER A 270 -3.86 -25.60 0.38
CA SER A 270 -4.67 -25.69 1.62
C SER A 270 -3.99 -25.17 2.90
N SER A 271 -2.66 -25.04 2.92
CA SER A 271 -1.89 -24.49 4.02
C SER A 271 -1.64 -22.98 3.91
N ALA A 272 -2.26 -22.30 2.95
CA ALA A 272 -2.10 -20.87 2.70
C ALA A 272 -3.45 -20.22 2.39
N ARG A 273 -3.49 -18.89 2.48
CA ARG A 273 -4.66 -18.09 2.12
C ARG A 273 -4.62 -17.77 0.63
N GLY A 274 -5.71 -18.08 -0.07
CA GLY A 274 -5.81 -17.85 -1.51
C GLY A 274 -5.75 -16.36 -1.88
N GLU A 275 -6.06 -15.46 -0.94
CA GLU A 275 -5.95 -14.00 -1.08
C GLU A 275 -4.50 -13.51 -1.25
N VAL A 276 -3.51 -14.26 -0.76
CA VAL A 276 -2.12 -13.82 -0.70
C VAL A 276 -1.52 -13.76 -2.11
N TRP A 277 -0.94 -12.61 -2.44
CA TRP A 277 -0.15 -12.40 -3.65
C TRP A 277 1.34 -12.59 -3.37
N ALA A 278 1.84 -11.99 -2.29
CA ALA A 278 3.21 -12.10 -1.80
C ALA A 278 3.24 -12.03 -0.26
N TYR A 279 4.27 -12.58 0.37
CA TYR A 279 4.43 -12.61 1.82
C TYR A 279 5.89 -12.39 2.23
N GLY A 280 6.20 -12.37 3.53
CA GLY A 280 7.56 -12.06 4.00
C GLY A 280 7.81 -10.58 4.16
N LEU A 281 6.75 -9.79 4.39
CA LEU A 281 6.84 -8.34 4.57
C LEU A 281 6.62 -7.96 6.04
N ARG A 282 7.23 -6.88 6.50
CA ARG A 282 7.12 -6.37 7.87
C ARG A 282 5.99 -5.37 8.02
N ASN A 283 6.03 -4.29 7.27
CA ASN A 283 5.09 -3.19 7.27
C ASN A 283 5.17 -2.43 5.92
N PRO A 284 4.62 -3.02 4.84
CA PRO A 284 4.62 -2.39 3.51
C PRO A 284 3.73 -1.14 3.53
N TRP A 285 4.33 0.05 3.68
CA TRP A 285 3.60 1.30 3.90
C TRP A 285 2.99 1.85 2.60
N ARG A 286 3.81 2.06 1.56
CA ARG A 286 3.32 2.39 0.21
C ARG A 286 3.89 1.45 -0.83
N PHE A 287 3.02 1.12 -1.78
CA PHE A 287 3.37 0.40 -2.99
C PHE A 287 2.63 1.00 -4.19
N SER A 288 3.17 0.82 -5.38
CA SER A 288 2.64 1.34 -6.63
C SER A 288 2.99 0.42 -7.80
N PHE A 289 2.16 0.44 -8.84
CA PHE A 289 2.50 -0.20 -10.11
C PHE A 289 3.18 0.81 -11.03
N ASP A 290 4.30 0.43 -11.63
CA ASP A 290 4.87 1.20 -12.72
C ASP A 290 3.96 1.12 -13.95
N ARG A 291 3.48 2.28 -14.42
CA ARG A 291 2.56 2.37 -15.56
C ARG A 291 3.10 1.78 -16.86
N LEU A 292 4.43 1.70 -17.02
CA LEU A 292 5.03 1.24 -18.27
C LEU A 292 5.14 -0.29 -18.34
N ASN A 293 5.80 -0.90 -17.36
CA ASN A 293 6.09 -2.34 -17.35
C ASN A 293 5.15 -3.15 -16.45
N ARG A 294 4.34 -2.49 -15.60
CA ARG A 294 3.41 -3.09 -14.63
C ARG A 294 4.07 -3.80 -13.46
N ASP A 295 5.35 -3.52 -13.20
CA ASP A 295 6.02 -4.04 -12.01
C ASP A 295 5.42 -3.41 -10.75
N LEU A 296 5.21 -4.22 -9.72
CA LEU A 296 4.70 -3.78 -8.42
C LEU A 296 5.88 -3.43 -7.52
N TRP A 297 6.03 -2.16 -7.18
CA TRP A 297 7.08 -1.66 -6.29
C TRP A 297 6.51 -1.45 -4.91
N ALA A 298 7.20 -1.91 -3.86
CA ALA A 298 6.79 -1.69 -2.47
C ALA A 298 7.97 -1.17 -1.65
N ALA A 299 7.69 -0.28 -0.72
CA ALA A 299 8.63 0.07 0.34
C ALA A 299 8.16 -0.57 1.65
N ASP A 300 9.07 -1.29 2.29
CA ASP A 300 8.80 -2.00 3.52
C ASP A 300 9.61 -1.40 4.68
N VAL A 301 8.90 -1.00 5.74
CA VAL A 301 9.51 -0.31 6.88
C VAL A 301 10.29 -1.30 7.71
N GLY A 302 11.57 -1.01 7.90
CA GLY A 302 12.51 -1.80 8.69
C GLY A 302 12.28 -1.73 10.19
N GLN A 303 12.89 -2.66 10.94
CA GLN A 303 12.76 -2.64 12.39
C GLN A 303 13.72 -1.68 13.09
N ASN A 304 15.02 -1.86 12.89
CA ASN A 304 16.08 -1.12 13.56
C ASN A 304 17.35 -0.93 12.71
N ARG A 305 17.48 -1.57 11.54
CA ARG A 305 18.75 -1.56 10.79
C ARG A 305 18.60 -1.01 9.39
N LEU A 306 17.72 -1.62 8.59
CA LEU A 306 17.61 -1.33 7.17
C LEU A 306 16.16 -1.08 6.83
N GLU A 307 15.92 0.00 6.10
CA GLU A 307 14.70 0.20 5.32
C GLU A 307 14.88 -0.40 3.93
N GLU A 308 13.82 -0.85 3.27
CA GLU A 308 13.95 -1.59 2.02
C GLU A 308 12.88 -1.26 0.95
N ILE A 309 13.27 -1.49 -0.31
CA ILE A 309 12.44 -1.36 -1.51
C ILE A 309 12.48 -2.68 -2.26
N ASP A 310 11.31 -3.21 -2.58
CA ASP A 310 11.12 -4.48 -3.28
C ASP A 310 10.39 -4.31 -4.61
N ILE A 311 10.72 -5.20 -5.55
CA ILE A 311 9.86 -5.48 -6.70
C ILE A 311 9.07 -6.75 -6.38
N ILE A 312 7.78 -6.57 -6.14
CA ILE A 312 6.85 -7.60 -5.70
C ILE A 312 6.46 -8.51 -6.87
N GLN A 313 6.64 -9.81 -6.66
CA GLN A 313 6.29 -10.87 -7.62
C GLN A 313 5.33 -11.88 -6.99
N PRO A 314 4.45 -12.51 -7.79
CA PRO A 314 3.50 -13.50 -7.29
C PRO A 314 4.19 -14.68 -6.63
N GLY A 315 3.74 -15.02 -5.42
CA GLY A 315 4.14 -16.22 -4.68
C GLY A 315 5.48 -16.11 -3.98
N ARG A 316 6.15 -14.95 -4.05
CA ARG A 316 7.48 -14.74 -3.48
C ARG A 316 7.45 -14.40 -1.99
N ASN A 317 8.56 -14.70 -1.34
CA ASN A 317 8.82 -14.47 0.07
C ASN A 317 9.91 -13.39 0.21
N TYR A 318 9.57 -12.26 0.83
CA TYR A 318 10.47 -11.12 1.02
C TYR A 318 11.29 -11.21 2.31
N GLY A 319 11.17 -12.33 3.03
CA GLY A 319 12.13 -12.75 4.02
C GLY A 319 11.90 -12.23 5.43
N TRP A 320 11.03 -11.25 5.68
CA TRP A 320 10.72 -10.86 7.05
C TRP A 320 10.02 -12.01 7.81
N SER A 321 10.41 -12.39 9.03
CA SER A 321 11.45 -11.78 9.87
C SER A 321 12.78 -12.57 9.93
N VAL A 322 13.07 -13.41 8.94
CA VAL A 322 14.39 -14.05 8.74
C VAL A 322 15.43 -13.02 8.30
N MET A 323 15.00 -12.07 7.46
CA MET A 323 15.75 -10.96 6.89
C MET A 323 15.21 -9.62 7.42
N GLU A 324 16.01 -8.58 7.30
CA GLU A 324 15.63 -7.17 7.41
C GLU A 324 16.59 -6.42 6.48
N GLY A 325 16.11 -5.98 5.32
CA GLY A 325 16.99 -5.67 4.21
C GLY A 325 17.69 -6.91 3.67
N GLY A 326 18.85 -6.70 3.06
CA GLY A 326 19.79 -7.75 2.65
C GLY A 326 20.46 -8.52 3.80
N ASP A 327 20.21 -8.09 5.04
CA ASP A 327 20.86 -8.60 6.25
C ASP A 327 19.99 -9.58 7.06
N CYS A 328 20.62 -10.62 7.58
CA CYS A 328 19.96 -11.55 8.51
C CYS A 328 19.43 -10.80 9.74
N HIS A 329 18.15 -11.03 10.08
CA HIS A 329 17.55 -10.46 11.29
C HIS A 329 18.19 -11.03 12.57
N PRO A 330 18.47 -10.21 13.58
CA PRO A 330 19.13 -10.66 14.79
C PRO A 330 18.12 -11.36 15.73
N ARG A 331 17.78 -12.63 15.45
CA ARG A 331 17.56 -13.74 16.43
C ARG A 331 16.88 -14.97 15.80
N PRO A 332 17.46 -16.18 15.96
CA PRO A 332 18.88 -16.50 16.04
C PRO A 332 19.52 -16.54 14.64
N ARG A 333 20.75 -16.01 14.49
CA ARG A 333 21.51 -16.00 13.21
C ARG A 333 21.67 -17.37 12.54
N GLU A 334 21.54 -18.44 13.31
CA GLU A 334 21.57 -19.84 12.84
C GLU A 334 20.34 -20.22 12.00
N GLN A 335 19.32 -19.36 11.95
CA GLN A 335 18.08 -19.53 11.19
C GLN A 335 17.97 -18.57 10.00
N CYS A 336 19.06 -17.89 9.63
CA CYS A 336 19.11 -17.06 8.43
C CYS A 336 19.32 -17.93 7.19
N ASP A 337 18.30 -18.71 6.82
CA ASP A 337 18.25 -19.39 5.55
C ASP A 337 17.71 -18.43 4.48
N LYS A 338 18.57 -18.05 3.54
CA LYS A 338 18.21 -17.17 2.42
C LYS A 338 17.61 -17.92 1.24
N ILE A 339 17.54 -19.26 1.29
CA ILE A 339 17.03 -20.06 0.18
C ILE A 339 15.55 -19.74 -0.05
N GLY A 340 15.24 -19.30 -1.27
CA GLY A 340 13.86 -19.00 -1.69
C GLY A 340 13.34 -17.65 -1.20
N LEU A 341 14.19 -16.82 -0.60
CA LEU A 341 13.88 -15.43 -0.27
C LEU A 341 14.26 -14.52 -1.43
N GLU A 342 13.43 -13.53 -1.70
CA GLU A 342 13.77 -12.40 -2.58
C GLU A 342 14.43 -11.32 -1.74
N LEU A 343 15.46 -10.68 -2.28
CA LEU A 343 16.18 -9.59 -1.62
C LEU A 343 15.73 -8.25 -2.20
N PRO A 344 15.79 -7.16 -1.41
CA PRO A 344 15.38 -5.85 -1.87
C PRO A 344 16.26 -5.35 -3.00
N VAL A 345 15.66 -4.53 -3.86
CA VAL A 345 16.36 -3.84 -4.95
C VAL A 345 16.99 -2.53 -4.49
N GLY A 346 16.59 -2.01 -3.33
CA GLY A 346 17.21 -0.83 -2.70
C GLY A 346 17.05 -0.89 -1.19
N GLU A 347 18.04 -0.39 -0.46
CA GLU A 347 18.03 -0.36 1.00
C GLU A 347 18.89 0.81 1.53
N TYR A 348 18.58 1.29 2.73
CA TYR A 348 19.44 2.24 3.43
C TYR A 348 19.36 2.06 4.95
N GLY A 349 20.41 2.52 5.62
CA GLY A 349 20.58 2.38 7.06
C GLY A 349 20.02 3.53 7.88
N ARG A 350 20.08 3.38 9.20
CA ARG A 350 19.60 4.39 10.17
C ARG A 350 20.34 5.72 10.17
N ASP A 351 21.48 5.81 9.50
CA ASP A 351 22.20 7.07 9.30
C ASP A 351 21.48 7.97 8.28
N ASP A 352 20.66 7.40 7.39
CA ASP A 352 19.97 8.12 6.31
C ASP A 352 18.47 8.36 6.58
N GLY A 353 17.81 7.48 7.34
CA GLY A 353 16.38 7.57 7.64
C GLY A 353 15.90 6.56 8.67
N CYS A 354 14.61 6.59 8.99
CA CYS A 354 14.06 5.74 10.05
C CYS A 354 12.69 5.10 9.77
N SER A 355 12.06 5.45 8.66
CA SER A 355 10.77 4.92 8.24
C SER A 355 10.58 5.24 6.77
N ILE A 356 10.92 4.29 5.89
CA ILE A 356 10.74 4.50 4.45
C ILE A 356 9.26 4.69 4.10
N THR A 357 8.99 5.71 3.31
CA THR A 357 7.62 6.03 2.88
C THR A 357 7.26 5.28 1.60
N GLY A 358 8.23 5.02 0.73
CA GLY A 358 8.00 4.52 -0.63
C GLY A 358 7.61 5.61 -1.62
N GLY A 359 7.17 5.22 -2.82
CA GLY A 359 6.73 6.15 -3.85
C GLY A 359 6.43 5.49 -5.19
N TYR A 360 6.92 6.08 -6.28
CA TYR A 360 6.49 5.75 -7.65
C TYR A 360 7.65 5.80 -8.63
N VAL A 361 7.61 4.95 -9.65
CA VAL A 361 8.44 5.14 -10.83
C VAL A 361 7.98 6.39 -11.57
N TYR A 362 8.84 7.39 -11.72
CA TYR A 362 8.46 8.67 -12.33
C TYR A 362 8.15 8.49 -13.83
N ARG A 363 6.91 8.80 -14.23
CA ARG A 363 6.44 8.74 -15.62
C ARG A 363 5.95 10.09 -16.16
N GLY A 364 6.13 11.16 -15.39
CA GLY A 364 5.78 12.53 -15.76
C GLY A 364 6.73 13.12 -16.82
N ALA A 365 6.33 14.27 -17.36
CA ALA A 365 7.03 14.99 -18.40
C ALA A 365 7.79 16.22 -17.89
N ARG A 366 7.47 16.74 -16.69
CA ARG A 366 8.09 17.95 -16.14
C ARG A 366 9.56 17.77 -15.77
N LEU A 367 9.94 16.60 -15.27
CA LEU A 367 11.30 16.26 -14.85
C LEU A 367 11.85 15.08 -15.69
N PRO A 368 12.10 15.26 -16.99
CA PRO A 368 12.47 14.17 -17.91
C PRO A 368 13.76 13.44 -17.51
N GLU A 369 14.63 14.05 -16.71
CA GLU A 369 15.82 13.43 -16.13
C GLU A 369 15.51 12.35 -15.07
N LEU A 370 14.35 12.41 -14.43
CA LEU A 370 13.91 11.41 -13.44
C LEU A 370 13.13 10.26 -14.09
N TYR A 371 12.77 10.36 -15.37
CA TYR A 371 11.92 9.39 -16.04
C TYR A 371 12.45 7.96 -15.92
N GLY A 372 11.64 7.07 -15.35
CA GLY A 372 11.99 5.67 -15.10
C GLY A 372 12.77 5.40 -13.81
N SER A 373 13.09 6.42 -13.02
CA SER A 373 13.64 6.25 -11.66
C SER A 373 12.49 6.06 -10.66
N TYR A 374 12.67 5.18 -9.67
CA TYR A 374 11.74 5.08 -8.55
C TYR A 374 12.03 6.20 -7.56
N ILE A 375 11.08 7.11 -7.39
CA ILE A 375 11.18 8.26 -6.48
C ILE A 375 10.50 7.91 -5.17
N TYR A 376 11.22 8.09 -4.08
CA TYR A 376 10.77 7.71 -2.73
C TYR A 376 11.38 8.63 -1.69
N GLY A 377 10.89 8.54 -0.45
CA GLY A 377 11.41 9.31 0.67
C GLY A 377 11.32 8.56 1.99
N ASP A 378 11.73 9.24 3.04
CA ASP A 378 11.69 8.77 4.42
C ASP A 378 10.87 9.75 5.28
N PHE A 379 10.02 9.20 6.13
CA PHE A 379 9.15 9.99 6.99
C PHE A 379 9.94 10.81 8.02
N CYS A 380 11.03 10.26 8.58
CA CYS A 380 11.75 10.85 9.70
C CYS A 380 12.76 11.90 9.26
N SER A 381 13.48 11.65 8.16
CA SER A 381 14.52 12.55 7.68
C SER A 381 14.00 13.58 6.69
N GLY A 382 12.86 13.33 6.02
CA GLY A 382 12.35 14.22 4.98
C GLY A 382 13.18 14.22 3.70
N LYS A 383 14.16 13.32 3.60
CA LYS A 383 14.97 13.14 2.39
C LYS A 383 14.17 12.46 1.29
N ILE A 384 14.50 12.81 0.05
CA ILE A 384 13.91 12.23 -1.16
C ILE A 384 15.04 11.75 -2.06
N TRP A 385 14.90 10.54 -2.58
CA TRP A 385 15.87 9.89 -3.46
C TRP A 385 15.24 9.44 -4.77
N ALA A 386 16.10 9.24 -5.76
CA ALA A 386 15.81 8.45 -6.95
C ALA A 386 16.61 7.14 -6.89
N LEU A 387 15.91 6.01 -7.04
CA LEU A 387 16.53 4.71 -7.29
C LEU A 387 16.52 4.43 -8.80
N GLN A 388 17.70 4.25 -9.37
CA GLN A 388 17.87 3.86 -10.77
C GLN A 388 18.34 2.41 -10.84
N LEU A 389 17.57 1.55 -11.52
CA LEU A 389 18.00 0.19 -11.83
C LEU A 389 18.71 0.16 -13.19
N ASP A 390 19.87 -0.51 -13.24
CA ASP A 390 20.49 -0.85 -14.51
C ASP A 390 19.91 -2.16 -15.10
N ALA A 391 20.36 -2.53 -16.31
CA ALA A 391 19.88 -3.74 -17.00
C ALA A 391 20.20 -5.06 -16.27
N LYS A 392 20.97 -5.03 -15.18
CA LYS A 392 21.31 -6.17 -14.32
C LYS A 392 20.69 -6.04 -12.92
N VAL A 393 19.76 -5.10 -12.73
CA VAL A 393 19.13 -4.79 -11.43
C VAL A 393 20.14 -4.25 -10.40
N ALA A 394 21.32 -3.77 -10.82
CA ALA A 394 22.16 -3.00 -9.91
C ALA A 394 21.50 -1.64 -9.70
N ALA A 395 21.24 -1.31 -8.44
CA ALA A 395 20.57 -0.08 -8.07
C ALA A 395 21.57 1.01 -7.73
N THR A 396 21.33 2.21 -8.24
CA THR A 396 22.02 3.44 -7.82
C THR A 396 21.01 4.32 -7.12
N GLN A 397 21.23 4.57 -5.83
CA GLN A 397 20.48 5.54 -5.05
C GLN A 397 21.12 6.92 -5.17
N ILE A 398 20.32 7.92 -5.51
CA ILE A 398 20.76 9.30 -5.67
C ILE A 398 19.87 10.19 -4.79
N GLU A 399 20.46 10.89 -3.82
CA GLU A 399 19.74 11.90 -3.03
C GLU A 399 19.39 13.09 -3.92
N LEU A 400 18.11 13.43 -3.98
CA LEU A 400 17.60 14.55 -4.78
C LEU A 400 17.52 15.82 -3.93
N VAL A 401 16.95 15.70 -2.74
CA VAL A 401 16.69 16.81 -1.83
C VAL A 401 16.60 16.33 -0.38
N ASP A 402 17.14 17.12 0.53
CA ASP A 402 17.01 16.98 1.98
C ASP A 402 16.06 18.08 2.49
N THR A 403 14.88 17.68 2.95
CA THR A 403 13.80 18.60 3.38
C THR A 403 13.54 18.48 4.87
N ASP A 404 12.72 19.37 5.43
CA ASP A 404 12.22 19.27 6.80
C ASP A 404 10.79 18.71 6.89
N LEU A 405 10.34 18.00 5.83
CA LEU A 405 8.99 17.47 5.72
C LEU A 405 8.88 16.08 6.37
N ASP A 406 7.85 15.87 7.19
CA ASP A 406 7.44 14.52 7.57
C ASP A 406 6.72 13.86 6.38
N ILE A 407 7.44 13.16 5.51
CA ILE A 407 6.89 12.66 4.23
C ILE A 407 6.00 11.43 4.49
N SER A 408 4.69 11.64 4.50
CA SER A 408 3.69 10.60 4.77
C SER A 408 3.32 9.74 3.56
N SER A 409 3.40 10.31 2.35
CA SER A 409 3.12 9.61 1.09
C SER A 409 3.66 10.37 -0.10
N PHE A 410 3.88 9.64 -1.18
CA PHE A 410 3.88 10.19 -2.54
C PHE A 410 2.56 9.83 -3.21
N VAL A 411 2.20 10.56 -4.26
CA VAL A 411 1.02 10.29 -5.10
C VAL A 411 1.31 10.65 -6.55
N GLU A 412 0.82 9.86 -7.49
CA GLU A 412 0.91 10.11 -8.92
C GLU A 412 -0.45 10.58 -9.48
N ASP A 413 -0.47 11.66 -10.27
CA ASP A 413 -1.66 12.10 -10.99
C ASP A 413 -1.84 11.36 -12.33
N PRO A 414 -2.97 11.54 -13.05
CA PRO A 414 -3.18 10.89 -14.35
C PRO A 414 -2.13 11.22 -15.41
N ALA A 415 -1.42 12.34 -15.29
CA ALA A 415 -0.34 12.74 -16.21
C ALA A 415 1.03 12.11 -15.86
N GLY A 416 1.10 11.30 -14.79
CA GLY A 416 2.34 10.66 -14.33
C GLY A 416 3.20 11.56 -13.45
N GLU A 417 2.67 12.72 -13.05
CA GLU A 417 3.40 13.65 -12.21
C GLU A 417 3.24 13.33 -10.73
N LEU A 418 4.31 13.56 -9.96
CA LEU A 418 4.36 13.20 -8.55
C LEU A 418 4.14 14.38 -7.62
N TYR A 419 3.42 14.08 -6.53
CA TYR A 419 3.12 14.97 -5.43
C TYR A 419 3.56 14.32 -4.12
N ILE A 420 3.93 15.14 -3.16
CA ILE A 420 4.44 14.74 -1.85
C ILE A 420 3.46 15.25 -0.80
N LEU A 421 3.00 14.36 0.07
CA LEU A 421 2.19 14.70 1.23
C LEU A 421 3.09 14.83 2.45
N SER A 422 3.17 16.04 3.02
CA SER A 422 3.73 16.21 4.36
C SER A 422 2.64 15.97 5.40
N PHE A 423 2.92 15.13 6.41
CA PHE A 423 1.94 14.64 7.37
C PHE A 423 1.12 15.77 8.01
N ASP A 424 1.78 16.83 8.51
CA ASP A 424 1.14 17.93 9.25
C ASP A 424 1.28 19.32 8.60
N ARG A 425 1.33 19.38 7.25
CA ARG A 425 1.54 20.66 6.55
C ARG A 425 0.66 20.81 5.32
N LYS A 426 1.24 20.54 4.15
CA LYS A 426 0.73 20.90 2.82
C LYS A 426 1.16 19.85 1.80
N ILE A 427 0.71 20.04 0.56
CA ILE A 427 1.06 19.23 -0.59
C ILE A 427 2.21 19.92 -1.34
N TYR A 428 3.19 19.14 -1.77
CA TYR A 428 4.36 19.64 -2.49
C TYR A 428 4.56 18.86 -3.80
N ARG A 429 5.40 19.38 -4.69
CA ARG A 429 5.95 18.64 -5.82
C ARG A 429 7.44 18.87 -5.94
N LEU A 430 8.15 17.92 -6.55
CA LEU A 430 9.55 18.10 -6.91
C LEU A 430 9.67 19.13 -8.03
N VAL A 431 10.72 19.94 -7.93
CA VAL A 431 11.11 20.94 -8.93
C VAL A 431 12.61 20.94 -9.12
N ARG A 432 13.04 21.69 -10.12
CA ARG A 432 14.43 21.93 -10.44
C ARG A 432 14.77 23.40 -10.36
#